data_AF-A0A8T5UTS0-F1
#
_entry.id   AF-A0A8T5UTS0-F1
#
_cell.length_a   1.000
_cell.length_b   1.000
_cell.length_c   1.000
_cell.angle_alpha   90.00
_cell.angle_beta   90.00
_cell.angle_gamma   90.00
#
_symmetry.space_group_name_H-M   'P 1'
#
loop_
_entity.id
_entity.type
_entity.pdbx_description
1 polymer ?
#
loop_
_entity_poly.entity_id
_entity_poly.type
_entity_poly.pdbx_seq_one_letter_code
_entity_poly.pdbx_strand_id
1 'polypeptide(L)'
;EKLKEIYPIKIGSLANPLDMPWIASSNVYLKVAIAAIDDDIDFVMLVSDAWRNLEEARFKNYYANLLGIKSHVESTDKIFVIILPDYPSESRKLFHAKLVNDGFLVYISIEHAAKSFLKLYEYGKKRNVLV
;
A
#
# COMPACT_ATOMS: atom_id res chain seq x y z
N GLU A 1 5.71 2.64 20.53
CA GLU A 1 5.85 4.06 20.94
C GLU A 1 6.36 4.96 19.82
N LYS A 2 7.38 4.54 19.04
CA LYS A 2 7.93 5.27 17.87
C LYS A 2 6.88 5.89 16.92
N LEU A 3 5.81 5.18 16.55
CA LEU A 3 4.79 5.72 15.63
C LEU A 3 4.01 6.91 16.20
N LYS A 4 3.80 6.96 17.52
CA LYS A 4 3.07 8.06 18.19
C LYS A 4 3.87 9.36 18.21
N GLU A 5 5.20 9.27 18.15
CA GLU A 5 6.08 10.45 18.05
C GLU A 5 5.96 11.12 16.67
N ILE A 6 5.74 10.31 15.62
CA ILE A 6 5.63 10.79 14.23
C ILE A 6 4.20 11.30 13.95
N TYR A 7 3.17 10.62 14.48
CA TYR A 7 1.76 10.97 14.32
C TYR A 7 1.06 11.09 15.68
N PRO A 8 1.12 12.27 16.33
CA PRO A 8 0.52 12.48 17.66
C PRO A 8 -1.01 12.66 17.64
N ILE A 9 -1.64 12.57 16.46
CA ILE A 9 -3.08 12.77 16.29
C ILE A 9 -3.86 11.53 16.76
N LYS A 10 -4.95 11.74 17.51
CA LYS A 10 -5.75 10.67 18.14
C LYS A 10 -6.80 10.01 17.23
N ILE A 11 -6.95 10.46 15.98
CA ILE A 11 -7.97 9.96 15.06
C ILE A 11 -7.34 8.91 14.14
N GLY A 12 -7.99 7.75 14.04
CA GLY A 12 -7.52 6.58 13.30
C GLY A 12 -6.87 5.53 14.20
N SER A 13 -6.04 4.67 13.61
CA SER A 13 -5.33 3.57 14.25
C SER A 13 -3.87 3.53 13.81
N LEU A 14 -2.96 3.43 14.78
CA LEU A 14 -1.54 3.10 14.54
C LEU A 14 -1.25 1.60 14.80
N ALA A 15 -2.28 0.80 15.06
CA ALA A 15 -2.17 -0.65 15.07
C ALA A 15 -2.22 -1.20 13.65
N ASN A 16 -2.04 -2.51 13.45
CA ASN A 16 -2.32 -3.17 12.18
C ASN A 16 -3.80 -3.59 12.14
N PRO A 17 -4.65 -3.05 11.25
CA PRO A 17 -4.34 -2.16 10.12
C PRO A 17 -4.15 -0.69 10.52
N LEU A 18 -3.21 -0.03 9.83
CA LEU A 18 -2.98 1.40 9.95
C LEU A 18 -4.14 2.16 9.31
N ASP A 19 -4.77 3.03 10.09
CA ASP A 19 -5.82 3.94 9.63
C ASP A 19 -5.42 5.37 9.98
N MET A 20 -5.11 6.17 8.97
CA MET A 20 -4.51 7.49 9.13
C MET A 20 -5.25 8.51 8.26
N PRO A 21 -6.44 8.97 8.70
CA PRO A 21 -7.28 9.82 7.88
C PRO A 21 -6.59 11.15 7.55
N TRP A 22 -6.84 11.62 6.33
CA TRP A 22 -6.46 12.94 5.81
C TRP A 22 -4.96 13.22 5.63
N ILE A 23 -4.06 12.37 6.11
CA ILE A 23 -2.62 12.60 5.99
C ILE A 23 -1.94 11.86 4.84
N ALA A 24 -2.67 11.05 4.06
CA ALA A 24 -2.12 10.22 2.99
C ALA A 24 -1.26 10.98 1.93
N SER A 25 -1.52 12.28 1.74
CA SER A 25 -0.76 13.16 0.84
C SER A 25 0.42 13.89 1.52
N SER A 26 0.69 13.63 2.80
CA SER A 26 1.74 14.30 3.57
C SER A 26 2.98 13.42 3.71
N ASN A 27 4.15 14.02 3.90
CA ASN A 27 5.39 13.28 4.19
C ASN A 27 5.31 12.53 5.54
N VAL A 28 4.45 12.97 6.46
CA VAL A 28 4.22 12.27 7.75
C VAL A 28 3.68 10.86 7.50
N TYR A 29 2.75 10.71 6.54
CA TYR A 29 2.21 9.40 6.19
C TYR A 29 3.28 8.43 5.69
N LEU A 30 4.18 8.89 4.81
CA LEU A 30 5.30 8.08 4.32
C LEU A 30 6.20 7.61 5.46
N LYS A 31 6.57 8.53 6.38
CA LYS A 31 7.42 8.20 7.54
C LYS A 31 6.78 7.18 8.47
N VAL A 32 5.48 7.32 8.76
CA VAL A 32 4.75 6.35 9.60
C VAL A 32 4.65 5.00 8.90
N ALA A 33 4.33 4.98 7.61
CA ALA A 33 4.25 3.75 6.83
C ALA A 33 5.59 2.99 6.82
N ILE A 34 6.69 3.68 6.49
CA ILE A 34 8.05 3.10 6.52
C ILE A 34 8.37 2.54 7.91
N ALA A 35 8.16 3.33 8.96
CA ALA A 35 8.47 2.91 10.33
C ALA A 35 7.64 1.69 10.79
N ALA A 36 6.42 1.53 10.27
CA ALA A 36 5.60 0.34 10.53
C ALA A 36 6.05 -0.86 9.70
N ILE A 37 6.48 -0.65 8.45
CA ILE A 37 7.00 -1.70 7.55
C ILE A 37 8.33 -2.26 8.04
N ASP A 38 9.16 -1.44 8.69
CA ASP A 38 10.43 -1.87 9.29
C ASP A 38 10.23 -2.77 10.53
N ASP A 39 9.01 -2.90 11.03
CA ASP A 39 8.64 -3.92 12.02
C ASP A 39 8.51 -5.31 11.35
N ASP A 40 8.17 -6.35 12.12
CA ASP A 40 8.04 -7.75 11.68
C ASP A 40 6.83 -7.98 10.73
N ILE A 41 6.87 -7.37 9.54
CA ILE A 41 5.85 -7.40 8.50
C ILE A 41 6.48 -7.90 7.19
N ASP A 42 5.98 -8.99 6.62
CA ASP A 42 6.45 -9.51 5.32
C ASP A 42 5.59 -9.06 4.13
N PHE A 43 4.34 -8.69 4.41
CA PHE A 43 3.32 -8.42 3.39
C PHE A 43 2.54 -7.15 3.70
N VAL A 44 2.62 -6.18 2.78
CA VAL A 44 1.99 -4.87 2.91
C VAL A 44 0.82 -4.76 1.93
N MET A 45 -0.38 -4.55 2.48
CA MET A 45 -1.59 -4.26 1.71
C MET A 45 -2.04 -2.82 1.96
N LEU A 46 -2.22 -2.05 0.90
CA LEU A 46 -2.77 -0.70 0.98
C LEU A 46 -4.11 -0.62 0.25
N VAL A 47 -5.15 -0.21 0.96
CA VAL A 47 -6.46 0.07 0.36
C VAL A 47 -6.49 1.50 -0.14
N SER A 48 -6.76 1.66 -1.43
CA SER A 48 -6.90 2.96 -2.10
C SER A 48 -8.25 3.07 -2.80
N ASP A 49 -8.69 4.30 -2.99
CA ASP A 49 -9.84 4.61 -3.85
C ASP A 49 -9.39 5.38 -5.11
N ALA A 50 -10.27 5.53 -6.09
CA ALA A 50 -9.99 6.32 -7.28
C ALA A 50 -9.96 7.81 -6.98
N TRP A 51 -9.01 8.50 -7.60
CA TRP A 51 -8.87 9.95 -7.49
C TRP A 51 -9.49 10.64 -8.69
N ARG A 52 -10.36 11.62 -8.45
CA ARG A 52 -11.06 12.36 -9.52
C ARG A 52 -10.12 13.16 -10.42
N ASN A 53 -9.04 13.70 -9.85
CA ASN A 53 -8.10 14.56 -10.57
C ASN A 53 -6.66 14.14 -10.26
N LEU A 54 -5.99 13.55 -11.26
CA LEU A 54 -4.62 13.08 -11.14
C LEU A 54 -3.58 14.21 -11.27
N GLU A 55 -4.01 15.42 -11.65
CA GLU A 55 -3.10 16.56 -11.80
C GLU A 55 -2.99 17.43 -10.54
N GLU A 56 -3.90 17.25 -9.59
CA GLU A 56 -3.90 17.97 -8.32
C GLU A 56 -2.67 17.66 -7.48
N ALA A 57 -2.09 18.70 -6.85
CA ALA A 57 -0.94 18.57 -5.97
C ALA A 57 -1.19 17.53 -4.85
N ARG A 58 -2.42 17.45 -4.34
CA ARG A 58 -2.82 16.47 -3.32
C ARG A 58 -2.66 15.03 -3.82
N PHE A 59 -3.10 14.75 -5.05
CA PHE A 59 -2.91 13.45 -5.67
C PHE A 59 -1.43 13.19 -5.96
N LYS A 60 -0.71 14.16 -6.54
CA LYS A 60 0.72 13.99 -6.86
C LYS A 60 1.54 13.64 -5.62
N ASN A 61 1.27 14.30 -4.49
CA ASN A 61 1.94 13.99 -3.23
C ASN A 61 1.53 12.62 -2.67
N TYR A 62 0.24 12.26 -2.76
CA TYR A 62 -0.23 10.92 -2.40
C TYR A 62 0.47 9.84 -3.25
N TYR A 63 0.57 10.05 -4.56
CA TYR A 63 1.19 9.13 -5.49
C TYR A 63 2.70 9.03 -5.26
N ALA A 64 3.38 10.14 -4.98
CA ALA A 64 4.78 10.15 -4.57
C ALA A 64 5.01 9.34 -3.29
N ASN A 65 4.11 9.45 -2.30
CA ASN A 65 4.15 8.62 -1.10
C ASN A 65 3.95 7.13 -1.43
N LEU A 66 3.01 6.78 -2.32
CA LEU A 66 2.83 5.38 -2.76
C LEU A 66 4.10 4.82 -3.41
N LEU A 67 4.76 5.59 -4.27
CA LEU A 67 6.03 5.20 -4.88
C LEU A 67 7.12 5.03 -3.83
N GLY A 68 7.22 5.95 -2.86
CA GLY A 68 8.17 5.86 -1.76
C GLY A 68 7.98 4.60 -0.91
N ILE A 69 6.72 4.27 -0.58
CA ILE A 69 6.38 3.03 0.13
C ILE A 69 6.77 1.82 -0.71
N LYS A 70 6.40 1.77 -1.99
CA LYS A 70 6.76 0.68 -2.91
C LYS A 70 8.26 0.45 -2.94
N SER A 71 9.04 1.50 -3.18
CA SER A 71 10.50 1.42 -3.24
C SER A 71 11.10 0.90 -1.93
N HIS A 72 10.59 1.34 -0.78
CA HIS A 72 11.05 0.86 0.52
C HIS A 72 10.74 -0.62 0.73
N VAL A 73 9.48 -1.03 0.53
CA VAL A 73 9.04 -2.43 0.69
C VAL A 73 9.85 -3.36 -0.21
N GLU A 74 10.00 -3.00 -1.48
CA GLU A 74 10.76 -3.79 -2.46
C GLU A 74 12.26 -3.85 -2.13
N SER A 75 12.85 -2.79 -1.58
CA SER A 75 14.26 -2.80 -1.15
C SER A 75 14.55 -3.72 0.03
N THR A 76 13.49 -4.13 0.74
CA THR A 76 13.55 -5.06 1.88
C THR A 76 13.08 -6.47 1.53
N ASP A 77 12.97 -6.79 0.23
CA ASP A 77 12.47 -8.08 -0.30
C ASP A 77 11.06 -8.46 0.18
N LYS A 78 10.27 -7.46 0.59
CA LYS A 78 8.88 -7.62 1.05
C LYS A 78 7.91 -7.40 -0.11
N ILE A 79 6.67 -7.86 0.03
CA ILE A 79 5.65 -7.74 -1.01
C ILE A 79 4.74 -6.55 -0.72
N PHE A 80 4.56 -5.68 -1.72
CA PHE A 80 3.59 -4.58 -1.68
C PHE A 80 2.46 -4.77 -2.68
N VAL A 81 1.21 -4.66 -2.22
CA VAL A 81 0.03 -4.73 -3.09
C VAL A 81 -0.93 -3.59 -2.82
N ILE A 82 -1.61 -3.14 -3.88
CA ILE A 82 -2.68 -2.16 -3.82
C ILE A 82 -4.02 -2.88 -3.95
N ILE A 83 -4.93 -2.58 -3.03
CA ILE A 83 -6.34 -2.93 -3.15
C ILE A 83 -7.07 -1.74 -3.73
N LEU A 84 -7.57 -1.88 -4.97
CA LEU A 84 -8.34 -0.87 -5.68
C LEU A 84 -9.70 -1.47 -6.09
N PRO A 85 -10.76 -1.23 -5.30
CA PRO A 85 -12.10 -1.73 -5.58
C PRO A 85 -12.55 -1.45 -7.01
N ASP A 86 -13.30 -2.39 -7.60
CA ASP A 86 -13.81 -2.26 -8.95
C ASP A 86 -15.22 -1.68 -8.97
N TYR A 87 -15.39 -0.61 -9.74
CA TYR A 87 -16.67 0.07 -9.93
C TYR A 87 -16.60 0.93 -11.21
N PRO A 88 -17.75 1.22 -11.87
CA PRO A 88 -17.77 1.88 -13.17
C PRO A 88 -17.41 3.36 -13.07
N SER A 89 -16.10 3.65 -13.07
CA SER A 89 -15.54 5.00 -13.02
C SER A 89 -14.34 5.13 -13.96
N GLU A 90 -14.36 6.15 -14.83
CA GLU A 90 -13.23 6.47 -15.71
C GLU A 90 -11.98 6.87 -14.91
N SER A 91 -12.14 7.62 -13.81
CA SER A 91 -11.02 7.98 -12.96
C SER A 91 -10.36 6.75 -12.32
N ARG A 92 -11.18 5.74 -11.99
CA ARG A 92 -10.68 4.44 -11.49
C ARG A 92 -9.89 3.70 -12.55
N LYS A 93 -10.38 3.66 -13.80
CA LYS A 93 -9.66 3.01 -14.92
C LYS A 93 -8.31 3.67 -15.18
N LEU A 94 -8.27 5.00 -15.21
CA LEU A 94 -7.04 5.77 -15.40
C LEU A 94 -6.05 5.53 -14.26
N PHE A 95 -6.52 5.54 -13.01
CA PHE A 95 -5.67 5.31 -11.86
C PHE A 95 -5.14 3.86 -11.81
N HIS A 96 -5.99 2.87 -12.12
CA HIS A 96 -5.57 1.48 -12.25
C HIS A 96 -4.49 1.31 -13.33
N ALA A 97 -4.70 1.86 -14.52
CA ALA A 97 -3.73 1.81 -15.62
C ALA A 97 -2.38 2.43 -15.22
N LYS A 98 -2.42 3.58 -14.53
CA LYS A 98 -1.20 4.21 -14.00
C LYS A 98 -0.47 3.32 -13.00
N LEU A 99 -1.16 2.75 -12.02
CA LEU A 99 -0.56 1.82 -11.04
C LEU A 99 0.08 0.61 -11.73
N VAL A 100 -0.61 -0.02 -12.69
CA VAL A 100 -0.07 -1.18 -13.40
C VAL A 100 1.16 -0.80 -14.24
N ASN A 101 1.11 0.34 -14.94
CA ASN A 101 2.25 0.83 -15.73
C ASN A 101 3.49 1.11 -14.86
N ASP A 102 3.29 1.60 -13.65
CA ASP A 102 4.36 1.88 -12.69
C ASP A 102 4.75 0.63 -11.86
N GLY A 103 4.28 -0.56 -12.27
CA GLY A 103 4.72 -1.85 -11.76
C GLY A 103 4.10 -2.27 -10.43
N PHE A 104 2.97 -1.69 -10.03
CA PHE A 104 2.26 -2.10 -8.82
C PHE A 104 1.47 -3.40 -9.05
N LEU A 105 1.45 -4.28 -8.05
CA LEU A 105 0.50 -5.38 -7.97
C LEU A 105 -0.85 -4.85 -7.48
N VAL A 106 -1.88 -4.89 -8.33
CA VAL A 106 -3.20 -4.33 -8.03
C VAL A 106 -4.26 -5.42 -7.99
N TYR A 107 -5.04 -5.45 -6.92
CA TYR A 107 -6.15 -6.39 -6.71
C TYR A 107 -7.46 -5.64 -6.44
N ILE A 108 -8.58 -6.23 -6.85
CA ILE A 108 -9.90 -5.62 -6.66
C ILE A 108 -10.42 -5.75 -5.22
N SER A 109 -9.87 -6.67 -4.43
CA SER A 109 -10.23 -6.85 -3.02
C SER A 109 -9.10 -7.50 -2.22
N ILE A 110 -9.17 -7.37 -0.89
CA ILE A 110 -8.26 -8.04 0.04
C ILE A 110 -8.29 -9.56 -0.17
N GLU A 111 -9.46 -10.15 -0.42
CA GLU A 111 -9.61 -11.58 -0.66
C GLU A 111 -8.82 -12.04 -1.90
N HIS A 112 -8.85 -11.27 -2.99
CA HIS A 112 -8.09 -11.60 -4.19
C HIS A 112 -6.57 -11.52 -3.94
N ALA A 113 -6.12 -10.47 -3.23
CA ALA A 113 -4.72 -10.34 -2.85
C ALA A 113 -4.26 -11.50 -1.95
N ALA A 114 -5.05 -11.84 -0.93
CA ALA A 114 -4.76 -12.94 -0.01
C ALA A 114 -4.69 -14.30 -0.72
N LYS A 115 -5.62 -14.58 -1.65
CA LYS A 115 -5.60 -15.81 -2.46
C LYS A 115 -4.36 -15.89 -3.35
N SER A 116 -3.95 -14.78 -3.95
CA SER A 116 -2.73 -14.72 -4.76
C SER A 116 -1.47 -14.93 -3.91
N PHE A 117 -1.39 -14.26 -2.76
CA PHE A 117 -0.29 -14.43 -1.82
C PHE A 117 -0.18 -15.88 -1.33
N LEU A 118 -1.31 -16.50 -0.92
CA LEU A 118 -1.33 -17.89 -0.46
C LEU A 118 -0.80 -18.85 -1.53
N LYS A 119 -1.19 -18.67 -2.80
CA LYS A 119 -0.67 -19.50 -3.90
C LYS A 119 0.83 -19.33 -4.11
N LEU A 120 1.36 -18.11 -3.99
CA LEU A 120 2.79 -17.85 -4.08
C LEU A 120 3.55 -18.50 -2.91
N TYR A 121 3.02 -18.39 -1.70
CA TYR A 121 3.57 -19.01 -0.51
C TYR A 121 3.60 -20.55 -0.63
N GLU A 122 2.48 -21.17 -1.00
CA GLU A 122 2.40 -22.62 -1.24
C GLU A 122 3.36 -23.10 -2.33
N TYR A 123 3.54 -22.30 -3.38
CA TYR A 123 4.51 -22.59 -4.43
C TYR A 123 5.96 -22.55 -3.91
N GLY A 124 6.30 -21.54 -3.10
CA GLY A 124 7.61 -21.44 -2.44
C GLY A 124 7.89 -22.62 -1.51
N LYS A 125 6.90 -23.06 -0.73
CA LYS A 125 7.01 -24.27 0.11
C LYS A 125 7.30 -25.52 -0.71
N LYS A 126 6.60 -25.73 -1.84
CA LYS A 126 6.83 -26.89 -2.73
C LYS A 126 8.25 -26.94 -3.30
N ARG A 127 8.96 -25.80 -3.35
CA ARG A 127 10.32 -25.69 -3.87
C ARG A 127 11.41 -25.74 -2.80
N ASN A 128 11.08 -25.91 -1.51
CA ASN A 128 12.03 -25.78 -0.38
C ASN A 128 12.79 -24.44 -0.37
N VAL A 129 12.22 -23.39 -0.95
CA VAL A 129 12.81 -22.03 -0.96
C VAL A 129 12.36 -21.23 0.27
N LEU A 130 11.24 -21.63 0.88
CA LEU A 130 10.72 -21.10 2.14
C LEU A 130 10.77 -22.24 3.17
N VAL A 131 11.63 -22.13 4.18
CA VAL A 131 11.74 -23.06 5.32
C VAL A 131 10.77 -22.64 6.41
#